data_AF-A0A8I1PNV3-F1
#
_entry.id   AF-A0A8I1PNV3-F1
#
_cell.length_a   1.000
_cell.length_b   1.000
_cell.length_c   1.000
_cell.angle_alpha   90.00
_cell.angle_beta   90.00
_cell.angle_gamma   90.00
#
_symmetry.space_group_name_H-M   'P 1'
#
loop_
_entity.id
_entity.type
_entity.pdbx_description
1 polymer ?
#
loop_
_entity_poly.entity_id
_entity_poly.type
_entity_poly.pdbx_seq_one_letter_code
_entity_poly.pdbx_strand_id
1 'polypeptide(L)'
;MAAAVKPPAEVIEILALNKAAIVDLLRGANGGFAIEDWRELFDERAGIAEFEGGLPREQAEVQAFCHCVEDWLDSNSVRSSAGCCAFCGRSQGQLREYSYGNSARASSEVLLHHECSRAWHQQREEKAMEALKLLLHTH
;
A
#
# COMPACT_ATOMS: atom_id res chain seq x y z
N MET A 1 -18.14 34.00 -5.82
CA MET A 1 -17.04 33.22 -6.45
C MET A 1 -15.78 34.08 -6.38
N ALA A 2 -14.82 33.71 -5.54
CA ALA A 2 -13.53 34.40 -5.49
C ALA A 2 -12.63 33.82 -6.60
N ALA A 3 -12.18 34.67 -7.52
CA ALA A 3 -11.19 34.28 -8.51
C ALA A 3 -9.87 33.92 -7.79
N ALA A 4 -9.25 32.82 -8.19
CA ALA A 4 -7.96 32.40 -7.65
C ALA A 4 -6.93 33.52 -7.93
N VAL A 5 -6.46 34.18 -6.87
CA VAL A 5 -5.36 35.14 -6.95
C VAL A 5 -4.14 34.38 -7.45
N LYS A 6 -3.53 34.86 -8.55
CA LYS A 6 -2.30 34.27 -9.08
C LYS A 6 -1.25 34.24 -7.96
N PRO A 7 -0.68 33.07 -7.61
CA PRO A 7 0.34 32.98 -6.59
C PRO A 7 1.51 33.93 -6.93
N PRO A 8 2.13 34.57 -5.94
CA PRO A 8 3.33 35.38 -6.15
C PRO A 8 4.39 34.60 -6.94
N ALA A 9 5.11 35.28 -7.83
CA ALA A 9 6.09 34.64 -8.72
C ALA A 9 7.17 33.86 -7.95
N GLU A 10 7.58 34.39 -6.79
CA GLU A 10 8.51 33.74 -5.88
C GLU A 10 8.03 32.36 -5.41
N VAL A 11 6.73 32.21 -5.13
CA VAL A 11 6.14 30.91 -4.76
C VAL A 11 6.21 29.94 -5.93
N ILE A 12 5.96 30.42 -7.16
CA ILE A 12 6.04 29.58 -8.36
C ILE A 12 7.48 29.12 -8.61
N GLU A 13 8.46 30.00 -8.43
CA GLU A 13 9.88 29.67 -8.58
C GLU A 13 10.35 28.66 -7.54
N ILE A 14 9.97 28.85 -6.27
CA ILE A 14 10.28 27.89 -5.20
C ILE A 14 9.64 26.52 -5.50
N LEU A 15 8.38 26.50 -5.94
CA LEU A 15 7.70 25.26 -6.32
C LEU A 15 8.34 24.60 -7.54
N ALA A 16 8.77 25.37 -8.53
CA ALA A 16 9.45 24.86 -9.72
C ALA A 16 10.80 24.25 -9.38
N LEU A 17 11.59 24.92 -8.54
CA LEU A 17 12.89 24.44 -8.06
C LEU A 17 12.77 23.15 -7.26
N ASN A 18 11.70 23.00 -6.47
CA ASN A 18 11.46 21.84 -5.61
C ASN A 18 10.52 20.80 -6.23
N LYS A 19 10.12 20.96 -7.49
CA LYS A 19 9.06 20.14 -8.11
C LYS A 19 9.32 18.64 -8.01
N ALA A 20 10.54 18.20 -8.28
CA ALA A 20 10.90 16.78 -8.21
C ALA A 20 10.74 16.23 -6.78
N ALA A 21 11.29 16.91 -5.79
CA ALA A 21 11.18 16.51 -4.39
C ALA A 21 9.73 16.55 -3.87
N ILE A 22 8.93 17.53 -4.30
CA ILE A 22 7.50 17.62 -3.97
C ILE A 22 6.75 16.47 -4.64
N VAL A 23 7.04 16.14 -5.90
CA VAL A 23 6.43 15.01 -6.59
C VAL A 23 6.82 13.68 -5.95
N ASP A 24 8.08 13.52 -5.54
CA ASP A 24 8.54 12.30 -4.85
C ASP A 24 7.92 12.19 -3.45
N LEU A 25 7.79 13.32 -2.74
CA LEU A 25 7.06 13.40 -1.47
C LEU A 25 5.58 13.06 -1.66
N LEU A 26 4.93 13.60 -2.70
CA LEU A 26 3.53 13.31 -3.00
C LEU A 26 3.34 11.88 -3.49
N ARG A 27 4.30 11.31 -4.22
CA ARG A 27 4.29 9.90 -4.65
C ARG A 27 4.52 8.97 -3.47
N GLY A 28 5.42 9.32 -2.56
CA GLY A 28 5.66 8.61 -1.30
C GLY A 28 4.54 8.78 -0.27
N ALA A 29 3.86 9.93 -0.25
CA ALA A 29 2.71 10.20 0.60
C ALA A 29 1.41 9.64 0.01
N ASN A 30 1.31 9.53 -1.32
CA ASN A 30 0.24 8.81 -2.00
C ASN A 30 0.48 7.30 -2.04
N GLY A 31 1.71 6.83 -1.76
CA GLY A 31 2.07 5.44 -1.39
C GLY A 31 1.49 4.33 -2.26
N GLY A 32 0.94 4.64 -3.42
CA GLY A 32 -0.04 3.81 -4.09
C GLY A 32 0.14 3.92 -5.58
N PHE A 33 0.30 2.76 -6.19
CA PHE A 33 0.00 2.53 -7.59
C PHE A 33 -1.33 3.22 -7.95
N ALA A 34 -1.37 3.91 -9.09
CA ALA A 34 -2.62 4.44 -9.63
C ALA A 34 -3.58 3.28 -9.95
N ILE A 35 -4.87 3.57 -10.15
CA ILE A 35 -5.86 2.55 -10.54
C ILE A 35 -5.38 1.78 -11.78
N GLU A 36 -4.85 2.53 -12.75
CA GLU A 36 -4.30 2.00 -13.99
C GLU A 36 -3.13 1.06 -13.71
N ASP A 37 -2.22 1.43 -12.80
CA ASP A 37 -1.06 0.60 -12.47
C ASP A 37 -1.48 -0.69 -11.73
N TRP A 38 -2.53 -0.65 -10.89
CA TRP A 38 -3.06 -1.85 -10.22
C TRP A 38 -3.74 -2.82 -11.19
N ARG A 39 -4.47 -2.30 -12.19
CA ARG A 39 -5.11 -3.12 -13.20
C ARG A 39 -4.09 -3.76 -14.13
N GLU A 40 -3.10 -3.00 -14.59
CA GLU A 40 -2.01 -3.53 -15.41
C GLU A 40 -1.25 -4.64 -14.67
N LEU A 41 -0.91 -4.42 -13.40
CA LEU A 41 -0.26 -5.44 -12.57
C LEU A 41 -1.10 -6.72 -12.40
N PHE A 42 -2.41 -6.55 -12.18
CA PHE A 42 -3.34 -7.68 -12.09
C PHE A 42 -3.41 -8.46 -13.40
N ASP A 43 -3.60 -7.77 -14.52
CA ASP A 43 -3.72 -8.39 -15.85
C ASP A 43 -2.42 -9.07 -16.28
N GLU A 44 -1.27 -8.46 -16.01
CA GLU A 44 0.06 -9.05 -16.24
C GLU A 44 0.20 -10.35 -15.44
N ARG A 45 -0.07 -10.33 -14.13
CA ARG A 45 0.05 -11.52 -13.26
C ARG A 45 -0.94 -12.61 -13.62
N ALA A 46 -2.17 -12.25 -13.98
CA ALA A 46 -3.17 -13.21 -14.46
C ALA A 46 -2.73 -13.82 -15.79
N GLY A 47 -2.15 -13.01 -16.69
CA GLY A 47 -1.56 -13.49 -17.94
C GLY A 47 -0.41 -14.48 -17.71
N ILE A 48 0.54 -14.17 -16.84
CA ILE A 48 1.65 -15.08 -16.50
C ILE A 48 1.10 -16.39 -15.93
N ALA A 49 0.19 -16.34 -14.96
CA ALA A 49 -0.39 -17.53 -14.34
C ALA A 49 -1.19 -18.39 -15.34
N GLU A 50 -1.89 -17.75 -16.29
CA GLU A 50 -2.64 -18.44 -17.34
C GLU A 50 -1.73 -19.07 -18.40
N PHE A 51 -0.84 -18.28 -19.02
CA PHE A 51 -0.07 -18.70 -20.18
C PHE A 51 1.20 -19.46 -19.81
N GLU A 52 1.92 -19.04 -18.77
CA GLU A 52 3.15 -19.71 -18.32
C GLU A 52 2.84 -20.76 -17.23
N GLY A 53 1.92 -20.44 -16.32
CA GLY A 53 1.48 -21.34 -15.26
C GLY A 53 0.48 -22.41 -15.70
N GLY A 54 -0.15 -22.24 -16.87
CA GLY A 54 -1.14 -23.18 -17.41
C GLY A 54 -2.45 -23.24 -16.62
N LEU A 55 -2.73 -22.24 -15.78
CA LEU A 55 -3.96 -22.20 -15.00
C LEU A 55 -5.14 -21.76 -15.87
N PRO A 56 -6.35 -22.29 -15.63
CA PRO A 56 -7.57 -21.70 -16.18
C PRO A 56 -7.70 -20.23 -15.78
N ARG A 57 -8.23 -19.38 -16.66
CA ARG A 57 -8.35 -17.92 -16.44
C ARG A 57 -8.89 -17.55 -15.06
N GLU A 58 -9.96 -18.21 -14.60
CA GLU A 58 -10.55 -17.94 -13.28
C GLU A 58 -9.55 -18.20 -12.13
N GLN A 59 -8.77 -19.28 -12.20
CA GLN A 59 -7.77 -19.60 -11.19
C GLN A 59 -6.56 -18.67 -11.28
N ALA A 60 -6.17 -18.29 -12.49
CA ALA A 60 -5.11 -17.32 -12.74
C ALA A 60 -5.46 -15.94 -12.16
N GLU A 61 -6.71 -15.48 -12.33
CA GLU A 61 -7.21 -14.23 -11.75
C GLU A 61 -7.26 -14.29 -10.22
N VAL A 62 -7.69 -15.41 -9.62
CA VAL A 62 -7.66 -15.59 -8.16
C VAL A 62 -6.23 -15.49 -7.64
N GLN A 63 -5.27 -16.15 -8.30
CA GLN A 63 -3.87 -16.08 -7.90
C GLN A 63 -3.31 -14.66 -8.08
N ALA A 64 -3.60 -13.99 -9.20
CA ALA A 64 -3.20 -12.62 -9.43
C ALA A 64 -3.74 -11.67 -8.35
N PHE A 65 -5.01 -11.84 -7.96
CA PHE A 65 -5.62 -11.05 -6.90
C PHE A 65 -4.91 -11.27 -5.55
N CYS A 66 -4.60 -12.51 -5.18
CA CYS A 66 -3.82 -12.81 -3.97
C CYS A 66 -2.46 -12.11 -3.98
N HIS A 67 -1.74 -12.13 -5.10
CA HIS A 67 -0.48 -11.41 -5.20
C HIS A 67 -0.68 -9.88 -5.13
N CYS A 68 -1.74 -9.33 -5.72
CA CYS A 68 -2.05 -7.90 -5.59
C CYS A 68 -2.33 -7.51 -4.12
N VAL A 69 -2.96 -8.38 -3.33
CA VAL A 69 -3.16 -8.17 -1.88
C VAL A 69 -1.83 -8.05 -1.16
N GLU A 70 -0.87 -8.94 -1.44
CA GLU A 70 0.49 -8.88 -0.88
C GLU A 70 1.19 -7.58 -1.26
N ASP A 71 1.19 -7.22 -2.55
CA ASP A 71 1.80 -5.98 -3.03
C ASP A 71 1.16 -4.72 -2.42
N TRP A 72 -0.16 -4.72 -2.24
CA TRP A 72 -0.86 -3.62 -1.60
C TRP A 72 -0.44 -3.48 -0.14
N LEU A 73 -0.28 -4.60 0.57
CA LEU A 73 0.12 -4.61 1.98
C LEU A 73 1.57 -4.16 2.18
N ASP A 74 2.46 -4.49 1.24
CA ASP A 74 3.84 -4.01 1.19
C ASP A 74 3.90 -2.51 0.90
N SER A 75 3.11 -2.04 -0.08
CA SER A 75 3.03 -0.62 -0.45
C SER A 75 2.41 0.23 0.65
N ASN A 76 1.44 -0.34 1.39
CA ASN A 76 0.75 0.31 2.50
C ASN A 76 1.27 -0.16 3.86
N SER A 77 2.59 -0.22 4.00
CA SER A 77 3.23 -0.62 5.25
C SER A 77 2.84 0.30 6.42
N VAL A 78 2.67 -0.30 7.59
CA VAL A 78 2.40 0.42 8.85
C VAL A 78 3.68 0.43 9.66
N ARG A 79 3.92 1.51 10.42
CA ARG A 79 5.02 1.60 11.37
C ARG A 79 4.46 1.74 12.78
N SER A 80 5.08 1.09 13.75
CA SER A 80 4.77 1.35 15.15
C SER A 80 5.29 2.73 15.58
N SER A 81 4.52 3.41 16.41
CA SER A 81 5.08 4.49 17.23
C SER A 81 6.10 3.90 18.23
N ALA A 82 7.10 4.69 18.61
CA ALA A 82 8.22 4.25 19.44
C ALA A 82 7.74 3.50 20.71
N GLY A 83 8.02 2.19 20.77
CA GLY A 83 7.69 1.34 21.93
C GLY A 83 6.19 1.05 22.11
N CYS A 84 5.34 1.27 21.11
CA CYS A 84 3.90 1.03 21.18
C CYS A 84 3.44 -0.05 20.19
N CYS A 85 2.41 -0.79 20.58
CA CYS A 85 1.70 -1.72 19.71
C CYS A 85 1.05 -0.96 18.53
N ALA A 86 1.34 -1.35 17.29
CA ALA A 86 0.77 -0.73 16.08
C ALA A 86 -0.75 -0.91 15.96
N PHE A 87 -1.34 -1.86 16.70
CA PHE A 87 -2.77 -2.12 16.67
C PHE A 87 -3.54 -1.36 17.75
N CYS A 88 -3.17 -1.55 19.02
CA CYS A 88 -3.92 -0.97 20.15
C CYS A 88 -3.32 0.34 20.69
N GLY A 89 -2.13 0.74 20.21
CA GLY A 89 -1.45 1.97 20.60
C GLY A 89 -0.78 1.95 21.98
N ARG A 90 -0.91 0.87 22.76
CA ARG A 90 -0.36 0.77 24.12
C ARG A 90 1.08 0.23 24.10
N SER A 91 1.88 0.71 25.05
CA SER A 91 3.25 0.23 25.31
C SER A 91 3.34 -0.84 26.41
N GLN A 92 2.25 -1.10 27.12
CA GLN A 92 2.20 -2.07 28.22
C GLN A 92 2.06 -3.50 27.68
N GLY A 93 3.01 -4.35 28.03
CA GLY A 93 3.02 -5.76 27.65
C GLY A 93 4.25 -6.11 26.82
N GLN A 94 4.44 -7.39 26.54
CA GLN A 94 5.54 -7.83 25.69
C GLN A 94 5.21 -7.55 24.22
N LEU A 95 5.95 -6.63 23.62
CA LEU A 95 5.92 -6.36 22.19
C LEU A 95 6.85 -7.33 21.45
N ARG A 96 6.44 -7.73 20.26
CA ARG A 96 7.25 -8.51 19.32
C ARG A 96 7.24 -7.80 17.98
N GLU A 97 8.35 -7.94 17.29
CA GLU A 97 8.51 -7.49 15.92
C GLU A 97 7.76 -8.43 14.97
N TYR A 98 6.96 -7.85 14.08
CA TYR A 98 6.22 -8.56 13.05
C TYR A 98 6.55 -7.97 11.69
N SER A 99 6.83 -8.84 10.73
CA SER A 99 6.94 -8.45 9.33
C SER A 99 5.68 -8.88 8.61
N TYR A 100 5.24 -8.05 7.67
CA TYR A 100 4.25 -8.44 6.67
C TYR A 100 4.87 -8.24 5.30
N GLY A 101 4.65 -9.19 4.39
CA GLY A 101 5.23 -9.14 3.05
C GLY A 101 6.37 -10.11 2.81
N ASN A 102 6.62 -10.38 1.53
CA ASN A 102 7.76 -11.16 1.04
C ASN A 102 8.93 -10.24 0.61
N SER A 103 8.74 -8.92 0.61
CA SER A 103 9.82 -8.03 0.23
C SER A 103 10.88 -7.94 1.34
N ALA A 104 12.12 -8.28 1.00
CA ALA A 104 13.32 -7.99 1.80
C ALA A 104 13.53 -6.49 2.11
N ARG A 105 12.62 -5.62 1.62
CA ARG A 105 12.57 -4.18 1.84
C ARG A 105 11.62 -3.77 2.97
N ALA A 106 10.79 -4.67 3.49
CA ALA A 106 9.98 -4.42 4.67
C ALA A 106 10.88 -4.44 5.91
N SER A 107 11.51 -3.31 6.22
CA SER A 107 12.11 -3.10 7.53
C SER A 107 11.01 -3.29 8.57
N SER A 108 11.20 -4.26 9.46
CA SER A 108 10.27 -4.74 10.45
C SER A 108 10.04 -3.73 11.57
N GLU A 109 9.43 -2.59 11.26
CA GLU A 109 9.15 -1.53 12.24
C GLU A 109 7.79 -1.70 12.91
N VAL A 110 7.13 -2.86 12.77
CA VAL A 110 5.84 -3.14 13.38
C VAL A 110 6.04 -3.93 14.66
N LEU A 111 5.70 -3.30 15.77
CA LEU A 111 5.65 -3.92 17.09
C LEU A 111 4.19 -4.23 17.44
N LEU A 112 3.92 -5.48 17.83
CA LEU A 112 2.58 -5.91 18.26
C LEU A 112 2.66 -6.74 19.54
N HIS A 113 1.61 -6.68 20.34
CA HIS A 113 1.35 -7.76 21.30
C HIS A 113 0.99 -9.03 20.55
N HIS A 114 1.39 -10.18 21.08
CA HIS A 114 1.01 -11.48 20.53
C HIS A 114 -0.50 -11.60 20.33
N GLU A 115 -1.31 -11.17 21.31
CA GLU A 115 -2.78 -11.20 21.25
C GLU A 115 -3.36 -10.24 20.22
N CYS A 116 -2.67 -9.13 19.93
CA CYS A 116 -3.11 -8.15 18.93
C CYS A 116 -2.77 -8.59 17.50
N SER A 117 -1.80 -9.48 17.31
CA SER A 117 -1.27 -9.85 15.99
C SER A 117 -2.36 -10.35 15.04
N ARG A 118 -3.20 -11.30 15.48
CA ARG A 118 -4.25 -11.89 14.63
C ARG A 118 -5.26 -10.85 14.14
N ALA A 119 -5.77 -10.01 15.05
CA ALA A 119 -6.75 -8.98 14.70
C ALA A 119 -6.13 -7.89 13.80
N TRP A 120 -4.84 -7.57 14.01
CA TRP A 120 -4.10 -6.65 13.17
C TRP A 120 -3.93 -7.19 11.75
N HIS A 121 -3.52 -8.46 11.58
CA HIS A 121 -3.38 -9.09 10.27
C HIS A 121 -4.71 -9.12 9.52
N GLN A 122 -5.77 -9.58 10.17
CA GLN A 122 -7.10 -9.66 9.57
C GLN A 122 -7.58 -8.29 9.10
N GLN A 123 -7.47 -7.24 9.94
CA GLN A 123 -7.89 -5.89 9.54
C GLN A 123 -7.09 -5.38 8.33
N ARG A 124 -5.78 -5.69 8.27
CA ARG A 124 -4.92 -5.26 7.15
C ARG A 124 -5.34 -5.96 5.86
N GLU A 125 -5.56 -7.27 5.90
CA GLU A 125 -6.02 -8.06 4.76
C GLU A 125 -7.40 -7.60 4.26
N GLU A 126 -8.36 -7.39 5.16
CA GLU A 126 -9.69 -6.87 4.81
C GLU A 126 -9.59 -5.51 4.10
N LYS A 127 -8.78 -4.58 4.63
CA LYS A 127 -8.55 -3.27 4.00
C LYS A 127 -7.92 -3.40 2.61
N ALA A 128 -6.95 -4.29 2.44
CA ALA A 128 -6.29 -4.52 1.15
C ALA A 128 -7.30 -5.06 0.12
N MET A 129 -8.08 -6.06 0.52
CA MET A 129 -9.11 -6.65 -0.35
C MET A 129 -10.19 -5.63 -0.72
N GLU A 130 -10.67 -4.81 0.22
CA GLU A 130 -11.64 -3.75 -0.06
C GLU A 130 -11.09 -2.71 -1.02
N ALA A 131 -9.86 -2.24 -0.81
CA ALA A 131 -9.20 -1.27 -1.69
C ALA A 131 -9.04 -1.85 -3.11
N LEU A 132 -8.50 -3.06 -3.25
CA LEU A 132 -8.28 -3.69 -4.55
C LEU A 132 -9.58 -4.00 -5.28
N LYS A 133 -10.64 -4.43 -4.57
CA LYS A 133 -11.96 -4.57 -5.17
C LYS A 133 -12.42 -3.26 -5.79
N LEU A 134 -12.30 -2.14 -5.09
CA LEU A 134 -12.67 -0.83 -5.63
C LEU A 134 -11.83 -0.48 -6.87
N LEU A 135 -10.51 -0.62 -6.79
CA LEU A 135 -9.58 -0.25 -7.86
C LEU A 135 -9.80 -1.10 -9.13
N LEU A 136 -10.05 -2.40 -8.97
CA LEU A 136 -10.21 -3.34 -10.08
C LEU A 136 -11.65 -3.38 -10.64
N HIS A 137 -12.67 -2.96 -9.90
CA HIS A 137 -14.08 -2.93 -10.35
C HIS A 137 -14.53 -1.59 -10.97
N THR A 138 -13.72 -0.54 -10.93
CA THR A 138 -14.10 0.75 -11.55
C THR A 138 -14.18 0.63 -13.08
N HIS A 139 -15.41 0.75 -13.58
CA HIS A 139 -15.80 0.88 -14.99
C HIS A 139 -16.29 2.30 -15.28
#